data_AF-A0A183D2B4-F1
#
_entry.id   AF-A0A183D2B4-F1
#
_cell.length_a   1.000
_cell.length_b   1.000
_cell.length_c   1.000
_cell.angle_alpha   90.00
_cell.angle_beta   90.00
_cell.angle_gamma   90.00
#
_symmetry.space_group_name_H-M   'P 1'
#
loop_
_entity.id
_entity.type
_entity.pdbx_description
1 polymer ?
#
loop_
_entity_poly.entity_id
_entity_poly.type
_entity_poly.pdbx_seq_one_letter_code
_entity_poly.pdbx_strand_id
1 'polypeptide(L)'
;MDITDSSAEEILSVTLPTETVKIQKTSLFIELLLNLCAYPFIAIFMKSVIVRKEFHRNLKLLLSNIPVFLMLMLMTRMILLVHKLQFINVEPSLRKRLEQICNCVMLEKGLCILSISLERFVALYYTKRYENCAYPVPFFGIGLTITQVILGYTK
;
A
#
# COMPACT_ATOMS: atom_id res chain seq x y z
N MET A 1 -46.82 32.99 -27.68
CA MET A 1 -45.45 33.06 -27.12
C MET A 1 -45.49 32.18 -25.91
N ASP A 2 -44.79 31.04 -25.94
CA ASP A 2 -44.29 30.32 -24.76
C ASP A 2 -43.41 29.19 -25.31
N ILE A 3 -42.22 29.61 -25.77
CA ILE A 3 -41.09 28.74 -26.07
C ILE A 3 -40.11 29.03 -24.94
N THR A 4 -40.17 28.30 -23.83
CA THR A 4 -39.07 28.18 -22.84
C THR A 4 -39.60 27.32 -21.70
N ASP A 5 -39.25 26.04 -21.68
CA ASP A 5 -39.10 25.23 -20.45
C ASP A 5 -38.62 23.81 -20.78
N SER A 6 -38.94 23.29 -21.97
CA SER A 6 -38.46 21.96 -22.41
C SER A 6 -36.96 21.89 -22.71
N SER A 7 -36.27 23.02 -22.91
CA SER A 7 -34.83 23.03 -23.23
C SER A 7 -33.92 23.06 -22.00
N ALA A 8 -34.43 23.45 -20.82
CA ALA A 8 -33.61 23.58 -19.62
C ALA A 8 -33.32 22.23 -18.93
N GLU A 9 -34.29 21.30 -18.93
CA GLU A 9 -34.14 19.98 -18.31
C GLU A 9 -33.28 19.01 -19.16
N GLU A 10 -33.32 19.14 -20.48
CA GLU A 10 -32.43 18.40 -21.39
C GLU A 10 -30.96 18.89 -21.28
N ILE A 11 -30.73 20.18 -21.04
CA ILE A 11 -29.37 20.71 -20.86
C ILE A 11 -28.80 20.30 -19.50
N LEU A 12 -29.62 20.25 -18.44
CA LEU A 12 -29.17 19.93 -17.07
C LEU A 12 -28.83 18.43 -16.89
N SER A 13 -29.55 17.54 -17.57
CA SER A 13 -29.30 16.09 -17.54
C SER A 13 -28.10 15.67 -18.42
N VAL A 14 -27.74 16.45 -19.43
CA VAL A 14 -26.56 16.23 -20.30
C VAL A 14 -25.28 16.85 -19.74
N THR A 15 -25.37 17.88 -18.89
CA THR A 15 -24.17 18.53 -18.27
C THR A 15 -23.63 17.79 -17.05
N LEU A 16 -24.49 17.17 -16.21
CA LEU A 16 -24.07 16.38 -15.03
C LEU A 16 -23.12 15.19 -15.30
N PRO A 17 -23.31 14.35 -16.35
CA PRO A 17 -22.40 13.22 -16.60
C PRO A 17 -21.02 13.70 -17.07
N THR A 18 -20.91 14.90 -17.63
CA THR A 18 -19.66 15.39 -18.20
C THR A 18 -18.71 15.96 -17.14
N GLU A 19 -19.24 16.62 -16.12
CA GLU A 19 -18.44 17.13 -15.00
C GLU A 19 -17.95 16.01 -14.07
N THR A 20 -18.82 15.04 -13.77
CA THR A 20 -18.47 13.89 -12.92
C THR A 20 -17.36 13.04 -13.53
N VAL A 21 -17.40 12.81 -14.85
CA VAL A 21 -16.34 12.10 -15.59
C VAL A 21 -15.03 12.89 -15.59
N LYS A 22 -15.07 14.23 -15.72
CA LYS A 22 -13.88 15.08 -15.62
C LYS A 22 -13.27 15.03 -14.22
N ILE A 23 -14.07 15.13 -13.16
CA ILE A 23 -13.60 15.06 -11.76
C ILE A 23 -12.96 13.70 -11.49
N GLN A 24 -13.57 12.61 -11.95
CA GLN A 24 -13.05 11.26 -11.76
C GLN A 24 -11.69 11.07 -12.46
N LYS A 25 -11.54 11.54 -13.71
CA LYS A 25 -10.26 11.46 -14.43
C LYS A 25 -9.16 12.29 -13.75
N THR A 26 -9.49 13.49 -13.29
CA THR A 26 -8.54 14.35 -12.55
C THR A 26 -8.10 13.70 -11.24
N SER A 27 -9.02 13.10 -10.49
CA SER A 27 -8.71 12.38 -9.26
C SER A 27 -7.76 11.20 -9.51
N LEU A 28 -8.03 10.40 -10.55
CA LEU A 28 -7.16 9.28 -10.95
C LEU A 28 -5.77 9.75 -11.37
N PHE A 29 -5.68 10.90 -12.05
CA PHE A 29 -4.41 11.48 -12.47
C PHE A 29 -3.57 11.98 -11.28
N ILE A 30 -4.21 12.65 -10.31
CA ILE A 30 -3.56 13.06 -9.05
C ILE A 30 -3.05 11.82 -8.30
N GLU A 31 -3.86 10.77 -8.22
CA GLU A 31 -3.47 9.51 -7.57
C GLU A 31 -2.26 8.85 -8.26
N LEU A 32 -2.22 8.86 -9.60
CA LEU A 32 -1.09 8.37 -10.38
C LEU A 32 0.19 9.15 -10.06
N LEU A 33 0.09 10.49 -10.00
CA LEU A 33 1.23 11.37 -9.74
C LEU A 33 1.77 11.18 -8.31
N LEU A 34 0.88 11.06 -7.33
CA LEU A 34 1.25 10.75 -5.94
C LEU A 34 1.96 9.40 -5.83
N ASN A 35 1.47 8.36 -6.52
CA ASN A 35 2.11 7.04 -6.52
C ASN A 35 3.49 7.08 -7.19
N LEU A 36 3.65 7.86 -8.27
CA LEU A 36 4.94 8.04 -8.93
C LEU A 36 5.96 8.73 -8.01
N CYS A 37 5.51 9.78 -7.32
CA CYS A 37 6.33 10.49 -6.33
C CYS A 37 6.69 9.63 -5.12
N ALA A 38 5.89 8.61 -4.77
CA ALA A 38 6.16 7.76 -3.61
C ALA A 38 7.41 6.86 -3.78
N TYR A 39 7.73 6.41 -5.00
CA TYR A 39 8.89 5.54 -5.26
C TYR A 39 10.24 6.09 -4.74
N PRO A 40 10.63 7.35 -5.04
CA PRO A 40 11.88 7.89 -4.51
C PRO A 40 11.88 7.99 -2.99
N PHE A 41 10.76 8.34 -2.35
CA PHE A 41 10.68 8.36 -0.88
C PHE A 41 10.90 6.97 -0.28
N ILE A 42 10.35 5.93 -0.90
CA ILE A 42 10.54 4.54 -0.46
C ILE A 42 11.99 4.10 -0.63
N ALA A 43 12.63 4.47 -1.74
CA ALA A 43 14.04 4.17 -1.98
C ALA A 43 14.95 4.86 -0.94
N ILE A 44 14.66 6.14 -0.63
CA ILE A 44 15.37 6.88 0.43
C ILE A 44 15.17 6.21 1.78
N PHE A 45 13.92 5.85 2.13
CA PHE A 45 13.59 5.15 3.37
C PHE A 45 14.35 3.82 3.49
N MET A 46 14.34 2.99 2.44
CA MET A 46 15.09 1.72 2.40
C MET A 46 16.58 1.93 2.65
N LYS A 47 17.19 2.91 1.95
CA LYS A 47 18.59 3.25 2.15
C LYS A 47 18.87 3.67 3.60
N SER A 48 18.00 4.48 4.20
CA SER A 48 18.14 4.91 5.60
C SER A 48 18.06 3.75 6.59
N VAL A 49 17.15 2.78 6.37
CA VAL A 49 17.02 1.59 7.23
C VAL A 49 18.26 0.69 7.14
N ILE A 50 18.79 0.48 5.94
CA ILE A 50 19.97 -0.39 5.71
C ILE A 50 21.24 0.23 6.30
N VAL A 51 21.45 1.54 6.07
CA VAL A 51 22.70 2.24 6.46
C VAL A 51 22.81 2.44 7.98
N ARG A 52 21.69 2.67 8.68
CA ARG A 52 21.75 2.94 10.13
C ARG A 52 22.20 1.71 10.92
N LYS A 53 23.34 1.80 11.60
CA LYS A 53 23.88 0.70 12.45
C LYS A 53 23.17 0.56 13.80
N GLU A 54 22.43 1.57 14.22
CA GLU A 54 21.77 1.67 15.54
C GLU A 54 20.59 0.71 15.72
N PHE A 55 19.98 0.23 14.64
CA PHE A 55 18.84 -0.67 14.73
C PHE A 55 19.28 -2.12 14.98
N HIS A 56 18.64 -2.78 15.94
CA HIS A 56 18.75 -4.23 16.14
C HIS A 56 18.35 -4.99 14.87
N ARG A 57 18.97 -6.15 14.62
CA ARG A 57 18.75 -6.96 13.41
C ARG A 57 17.25 -7.30 13.18
N ASN A 58 16.51 -7.63 14.24
CA ASN A 58 15.06 -7.90 14.16
C ASN A 58 14.27 -6.71 13.63
N LEU A 59 14.50 -5.55 14.23
CA LEU A 59 13.83 -4.34 13.82
C LEU A 59 14.21 -3.94 12.40
N LYS A 60 15.49 -4.11 12.00
CA LYS A 60 15.92 -3.86 10.61
C LYS A 60 15.15 -4.73 9.63
N LEU A 61 15.00 -6.03 9.92
CA LEU A 61 14.24 -6.95 9.07
C LEU A 61 12.77 -6.51 8.96
N LEU A 62 12.11 -6.24 10.09
CA LEU A 62 10.72 -5.77 10.11
C LEU A 62 10.55 -4.43 9.37
N LEU A 63 11.43 -3.46 9.62
CA LEU A 63 11.43 -2.16 8.94
C LEU A 63 11.72 -2.27 7.44
N SER A 64 12.53 -3.25 7.02
CA SER A 64 12.83 -3.50 5.61
C SER A 64 11.69 -4.18 4.85
N ASN A 65 10.81 -4.92 5.54
CA ASN A 65 9.63 -5.53 4.93
C ASN A 65 8.60 -4.47 4.51
N ILE A 66 8.42 -3.41 5.31
CA ILE A 66 7.46 -2.31 5.01
C ILE A 66 7.64 -1.74 3.59
N PRO A 67 8.83 -1.25 3.19
CA PRO A 67 9.02 -0.66 1.87
C PRO A 67 8.94 -1.68 0.74
N VAL A 68 9.30 -2.95 0.97
CA VAL A 68 9.12 -4.03 -0.03
C VAL A 68 7.63 -4.22 -0.34
N PHE A 69 6.81 -4.38 0.70
CA PHE A 69 5.36 -4.47 0.55
C PHE A 69 4.77 -3.19 -0.04
N LEU A 70 5.29 -2.02 0.33
CA LEU A 70 4.84 -0.75 -0.23
C LEU A 70 5.15 -0.62 -1.72
N MET A 71 6.33 -1.07 -2.17
CA MET A 71 6.65 -1.14 -3.60
C MET A 71 5.71 -2.08 -4.34
N LEU A 72 5.45 -3.28 -3.80
CA LEU A 72 4.52 -4.24 -4.40
C LEU A 72 3.10 -3.67 -4.54
N MET A 73 2.62 -2.97 -3.50
CA MET A 73 1.34 -2.26 -3.53
C MET A 73 1.31 -1.16 -4.59
N LEU A 74 2.34 -0.33 -4.64
CA LEU A 74 2.41 0.76 -5.62
C LEU A 74 2.47 0.22 -7.04
N MET A 75 3.24 -0.84 -7.31
CA MET A 75 3.31 -1.44 -8.64
C MET A 75 1.95 -1.99 -9.08
N THR A 76 1.28 -2.76 -8.23
CA THR A 76 -0.05 -3.31 -8.55
C THR A 76 -1.10 -2.21 -8.72
N ARG A 77 -1.07 -1.17 -7.88
CA ARG A 77 -1.99 -0.02 -7.96
C ARG A 77 -1.74 0.83 -9.21
N MET A 78 -0.48 1.04 -9.60
CA MET A 78 -0.12 1.74 -10.84
C MET A 78 -0.68 1.00 -12.06
N ILE A 79 -0.54 -0.32 -12.13
CA ILE A 79 -1.11 -1.12 -13.23
C ILE A 79 -2.64 -0.93 -13.30
N LEU A 80 -3.32 -0.98 -12.15
CA LEU A 80 -4.77 -0.78 -12.08
C LEU A 80 -5.18 0.65 -12.48
N LEU A 81 -4.41 1.68 -12.12
CA LEU A 81 -4.68 3.07 -12.48
C LEU A 81 -4.49 3.32 -13.98
N VAL A 82 -3.39 2.82 -14.55
CA VAL A 82 -3.11 2.91 -16.00
C VAL A 82 -4.21 2.20 -16.79
N HIS A 83 -4.72 1.07 -16.28
CA HIS A 83 -5.88 0.40 -16.86
C HIS A 83 -7.16 1.25 -16.78
N LYS A 84 -7.47 1.84 -15.62
CA LYS A 84 -8.65 2.72 -15.43
C LYS A 84 -8.61 3.98 -16.30
N LEU A 85 -7.42 4.49 -16.56
CA LEU A 85 -7.19 5.62 -17.48
C LEU A 85 -7.24 5.20 -18.96
N GLN A 86 -7.55 3.93 -19.25
CA GLN A 86 -7.67 3.35 -20.60
C GLN A 86 -6.35 3.35 -21.41
N PHE A 87 -5.21 3.50 -20.75
CA PHE A 87 -3.91 3.42 -21.42
C PHE A 87 -3.51 1.98 -21.77
N ILE A 88 -3.95 0.99 -20.98
CA ILE A 88 -3.67 -0.44 -21.19
C ILE A 88 -4.94 -1.23 -20.93
N ASN A 89 -5.24 -2.22 -21.76
CA ASN A 89 -6.33 -3.14 -21.52
C ASN A 89 -5.81 -4.37 -20.74
N VAL A 90 -6.32 -4.59 -19.54
CA VAL A 90 -5.89 -5.67 -18.64
C VAL A 90 -6.97 -6.74 -18.63
N GLU A 91 -6.57 -8.00 -18.76
CA GLU A 91 -7.50 -9.13 -18.71
C GLU A 91 -8.27 -9.14 -17.37
N PRO A 92 -9.59 -9.41 -17.36
CA PRO A 92 -10.38 -9.38 -16.13
C PRO A 92 -9.88 -10.37 -15.05
N SER A 93 -9.30 -11.50 -15.45
CA SER A 93 -8.70 -12.49 -14.54
C SER A 93 -7.48 -11.90 -13.81
N LEU A 94 -6.60 -11.21 -14.54
CA LEU A 94 -5.40 -10.55 -14.00
C LEU A 94 -5.79 -9.35 -13.12
N ARG A 95 -6.81 -8.59 -13.51
CA ARG A 95 -7.34 -7.49 -12.70
C ARG A 95 -7.79 -7.97 -11.33
N LYS A 96 -8.59 -9.05 -11.26
CA LYS A 96 -9.05 -9.61 -9.98
C LYS A 96 -7.87 -10.06 -9.11
N ARG A 97 -6.86 -10.68 -9.70
CA ARG A 97 -5.62 -11.06 -8.99
C ARG A 97 -4.86 -9.85 -8.46
N LEU A 98 -4.72 -8.78 -9.24
CA LEU A 98 -4.06 -7.54 -8.81
C LEU A 98 -4.81 -6.88 -7.64
N GLU A 99 -6.14 -6.87 -7.67
CA GLU A 99 -6.98 -6.38 -6.56
C GLU A 99 -6.79 -7.24 -5.30
N GLN A 100 -6.74 -8.57 -5.44
CA GLN A 100 -6.45 -9.48 -4.32
C GLN A 100 -5.06 -9.25 -3.72
N ILE A 101 -4.03 -9.10 -4.57
CA ILE A 101 -2.66 -8.79 -4.12
C ILE A 101 -2.66 -7.46 -3.36
N CYS A 102 -3.32 -6.42 -3.87
CA CYS A 102 -3.38 -5.12 -3.20
C CYS A 102 -4.02 -5.23 -1.80
N ASN A 103 -5.11 -5.98 -1.67
CA ASN A 103 -5.78 -6.22 -0.39
C ASN A 103 -4.91 -7.04 0.58
N CYS A 104 -4.26 -8.10 0.10
CA CYS A 104 -3.33 -8.92 0.88
C CYS A 104 -2.19 -8.05 1.42
N VAL A 105 -1.60 -7.21 0.57
CA VAL A 105 -0.50 -6.31 0.96
C VAL A 105 -0.95 -5.23 1.95
N MET A 106 -2.18 -4.72 1.85
CA MET A 106 -2.75 -3.80 2.86
C MET A 106 -2.86 -4.46 4.23
N LEU A 107 -3.33 -5.71 4.28
CA LEU A 107 -3.45 -6.48 5.51
C LEU A 107 -2.07 -6.77 6.12
N GLU A 108 -1.13 -7.20 5.28
CA GLU A 108 0.25 -7.49 5.67
C GLU A 108 0.95 -6.27 6.27
N LYS A 109 0.73 -5.08 5.72
CA LYS A 109 1.24 -3.82 6.31
C LYS A 109 0.69 -3.59 7.71
N GLY A 110 -0.61 -3.82 7.92
CA GLY A 110 -1.24 -3.71 9.24
C GLY A 110 -0.61 -4.66 10.24
N LEU A 111 -0.39 -5.92 9.85
CA LEU A 111 0.29 -6.90 10.68
C LEU A 111 1.76 -6.54 10.94
N CYS A 112 2.46 -5.98 9.95
CA CYS A 112 3.85 -5.56 10.09
C CYS A 112 4.01 -4.45 11.13
N ILE A 113 3.11 -3.46 11.13
CA ILE A 113 3.07 -2.40 12.14
C ILE A 113 2.79 -3.00 13.52
N LEU A 114 1.81 -3.90 13.63
CA LEU A 114 1.50 -4.60 14.89
C LEU A 114 2.72 -5.36 15.42
N SER A 115 3.43 -6.08 14.55
CA SER A 115 4.63 -6.83 14.92
C SER A 115 5.78 -5.94 15.37
N ILE A 116 5.96 -4.77 14.75
CA ILE A 116 6.93 -3.77 15.22
C ILE A 116 6.51 -3.24 16.60
N SER A 117 5.23 -2.91 16.80
CA SER A 117 4.71 -2.45 18.09
C SER A 117 4.92 -3.51 19.18
N LEU A 118 4.67 -4.79 18.87
CA LEU A 118 4.89 -5.91 19.78
C LEU A 118 6.38 -6.12 20.09
N GLU A 119 7.26 -6.07 19.08
CA GLU A 119 8.71 -6.17 19.28
C GLU A 119 9.20 -5.07 20.23
N ARG A 120 8.73 -3.84 20.03
CA ARG A 120 9.07 -2.69 20.88
C ARG A 120 8.49 -2.81 22.28
N PHE A 121 7.26 -3.30 22.41
CA PHE A 121 6.65 -3.55 23.71
C PHE A 121 7.46 -4.59 24.49
N VAL A 122 7.82 -5.72 23.88
CA VAL A 122 8.65 -6.75 24.53
C VAL A 122 10.03 -6.22 24.91
N ALA A 123 10.67 -5.44 24.03
CA ALA A 123 11.97 -4.83 24.32
C ALA A 123 11.93 -3.85 25.51
N LEU A 124 10.84 -3.10 25.66
CA LEU A 124 10.63 -2.17 26.78
C LEU A 124 10.40 -2.90 28.11
N TYR A 125 9.54 -3.92 28.13
CA TYR A 125 9.17 -4.61 29.39
C TYR A 125 10.19 -5.68 29.82
N TYR A 126 10.92 -6.27 28.87
CA TYR A 126 11.83 -7.39 29.13
C TYR A 126 13.26 -7.13 28.67
N THR A 127 13.76 -5.90 28.83
CA THR A 127 15.05 -5.43 28.28
C THR A 127 16.21 -6.41 28.49
N LYS A 128 16.43 -6.87 29.73
CA LYS A 128 17.52 -7.82 30.07
C LYS A 128 17.40 -9.20 29.38
N ARG A 129 16.18 -9.72 29.19
CA ARG A 129 15.97 -11.01 28.50
C ARG A 129 15.97 -10.85 26.99
N TYR A 130 15.46 -9.72 26.51
CA TYR A 130 15.42 -9.39 25.09
C TYR A 130 16.83 -9.24 24.51
N GLU A 131 17.73 -8.54 25.20
CA GLU A 131 19.14 -8.42 24.77
C GLU A 131 19.84 -9.78 24.69
N ASN A 132 19.58 -10.70 25.62
CA ASN A 132 20.23 -12.02 25.61
C ASN A 132 19.66 -12.98 24.57
N CYS A 133 18.35 -12.93 24.27
CA CYS A 133 17.70 -13.87 23.36
C CYS A 133 17.56 -13.37 21.92
N ALA A 134 17.29 -12.08 21.73
CA ALA A 134 16.91 -11.51 20.43
C ALA A 134 18.07 -10.84 19.68
N TYR A 135 19.19 -10.56 20.37
CA TYR A 135 20.39 -9.98 19.77
C TYR A 135 21.16 -10.95 18.84
N PRO A 136 21.35 -12.25 19.17
CA PRO A 136 22.14 -13.13 18.33
C PRO A 136 21.38 -13.71 17.13
N VAL A 137 20.07 -13.99 17.25
CA VAL A 137 19.32 -14.68 16.18
C VAL A 137 17.92 -14.10 15.98
N PRO A 138 17.52 -13.76 14.74
CA PRO A 138 16.27 -13.08 14.49
C PRO A 138 15.03 -14.00 14.45
N PHE A 139 14.98 -15.03 15.31
CA PHE A 139 13.90 -16.02 15.31
C PHE A 139 12.53 -15.39 15.55
N PHE A 140 12.44 -14.36 16.39
CA PHE A 140 11.18 -13.68 16.67
C PHE A 140 10.69 -12.87 15.45
N GLY A 141 11.59 -12.15 14.77
CA GLY A 141 11.25 -11.43 13.54
C GLY A 141 10.89 -12.37 12.39
N ILE A 142 11.63 -13.47 12.23
CA ILE A 142 11.35 -14.52 11.22
C ILE A 142 10.01 -15.21 11.53
N GLY A 143 9.79 -15.60 12.79
CA GLY A 143 8.55 -16.27 13.21
C GLY A 143 7.32 -15.39 13.01
N LEU A 144 7.41 -14.08 13.32
CA LEU A 144 6.36 -13.12 13.04
C LEU A 144 6.14 -12.94 11.54
N THR A 145 7.21 -12.82 10.75
CA THR A 145 7.11 -12.70 9.28
C THR A 145 6.46 -13.95 8.65
N ILE A 146 6.84 -15.14 9.11
CA ILE A 146 6.23 -16.41 8.65
C ILE A 146 4.75 -16.47 9.06
N THR A 147 4.42 -16.08 10.28
CA THR A 147 3.04 -16.05 10.78
C THR A 147 2.19 -15.07 9.97
N GLN A 148 2.73 -13.90 9.63
CA GLN A 148 2.10 -12.92 8.76
C GLN A 148 1.80 -13.47 7.37
N VAL A 149 2.80 -14.07 6.72
CA VAL A 149 2.63 -14.73 5.42
C VAL A 149 1.57 -15.82 5.49
N ILE A 150 1.62 -16.73 6.48
CA ILE A 150 0.64 -17.81 6.60
C ILE A 150 -0.79 -17.27 6.81
N LEU A 151 -0.96 -16.27 7.68
CA LEU A 151 -2.27 -15.64 7.93
C LEU A 151 -2.79 -14.84 6.73
N GLY A 152 -1.90 -14.23 5.95
CA GLY A 152 -2.24 -13.49 4.73
C GLY A 152 -2.65 -14.37 3.55
N TYR A 153 -2.21 -15.64 3.53
CA TYR A 153 -2.57 -16.62 2.49
C TYR A 153 -3.79 -17.49 2.84
N THR A 154 -4.24 -17.51 4.10
CA THR A 154 -5.36 -18.37 4.56
C THR A 154 -6.75 -17.72 4.50
N LYS A 155 -6.90 -16.56 3.83
CA LYS A 155 -8.19 -15.89 3.58
C LYS A 155 -8.34 -15.55 2.10
#